data_AF-A0AAD8MMU0-F1
#
_entry.id   AF-A0AAD8MMU0-F1
#
_cell.length_a   1.000
_cell.length_b   1.000
_cell.length_c   1.000
_cell.angle_alpha   90.00
_cell.angle_beta   90.00
_cell.angle_gamma   90.00
#
_symmetry.space_group_name_H-M   'P 1'
#
loop_
_entity.id
_entity.type
_entity.pdbx_description
1 polymer ?
#
loop_
_entity_poly.entity_id
_entity_poly.type
_entity_poly.pdbx_seq_one_letter_code
_entity_poly.pdbx_strand_id
1 'polypeptide(L)'
;MFKAEFLGIWPNVKTDISERFRSINTIRIERSALTYIDSDGNWHRASKVAPEQILTLCNFKEDTKKKVHAMIDKFAECGLRSLGVASQVVSENSKDSAGGPWQFVGLLSLFDPLRHDSAETIRRALHLGVNVKMITGN
;
A
#
# COMPACT_ATOMS: atom_id res chain seq x y z
N MET A 1 3.00 9.06 11.61
CA MET A 1 1.88 8.20 12.06
C MET A 1 1.18 7.69 10.82
N PHE A 2 1.12 6.38 10.58
CA PHE A 2 0.40 5.82 9.44
C PHE A 2 -1.11 5.92 9.69
N LYS A 3 -1.87 6.54 8.79
CA LYS A 3 -3.32 6.61 8.90
C LYS A 3 -3.92 5.62 7.90
N ALA A 4 -4.20 4.42 8.38
CA ALA A 4 -4.93 3.42 7.63
C ALA A 4 -6.43 3.74 7.67
N GLU A 5 -7.00 4.17 6.54
CA GLU A 5 -8.45 4.26 6.39
C GLU A 5 -8.96 2.91 5.89
N PHE A 6 -9.37 2.07 6.83
CA PHE A 6 -9.98 0.77 6.52
C PHE A 6 -11.43 0.98 6.10
N LEU A 7 -11.81 0.48 4.92
CA LEU A 7 -13.18 0.56 4.39
C LEU A 7 -14.17 -0.42 5.05
N GLY A 8 -13.99 -0.72 6.34
CA GLY A 8 -15.02 -1.36 7.18
C GLY A 8 -15.26 -2.86 6.96
N ILE A 9 -14.36 -3.60 6.29
CA ILE A 9 -14.59 -5.03 5.97
C ILE A 9 -14.01 -5.98 7.05
N TRP A 10 -13.17 -5.50 7.97
CA TRP A 10 -12.59 -6.33 9.04
C TRP A 10 -12.63 -5.62 10.40
N PRO A 11 -13.51 -6.01 11.34
CA PRO A 11 -13.62 -5.35 12.64
C PRO A 11 -12.50 -5.69 13.64
N ASN A 12 -11.73 -6.77 13.45
CA ASN A 12 -10.83 -7.31 14.49
C ASN A 12 -9.33 -7.39 14.15
N VAL A 13 -8.87 -6.82 13.02
CA VAL A 13 -7.45 -6.89 12.62
C VAL A 13 -6.82 -5.50 12.58
N LYS A 14 -7.04 -4.70 13.63
CA LYS A 14 -6.54 -3.31 13.69
C LYS A 14 -5.07 -3.18 14.10
N THR A 15 -4.51 -4.18 14.80
CA THR A 15 -3.23 -3.97 15.51
C THR A 15 -2.07 -4.75 14.88
N ASP A 16 -2.23 -6.04 14.59
CA ASP A 16 -1.11 -6.93 14.22
C ASP A 16 -0.52 -6.65 12.82
N ILE A 17 -1.35 -6.31 11.84
CA ILE A 17 -0.87 -6.00 10.48
C ILE A 17 -0.11 -4.68 10.42
N SER A 18 -0.47 -3.71 11.25
CA SER A 18 0.14 -2.37 11.24
C SER A 18 1.62 -2.42 11.64
N GLU A 19 1.99 -3.30 12.58
CA GLU A 19 3.36 -3.48 13.04
C GLU A 19 4.18 -4.32 12.05
N ARG A 20 3.60 -5.39 11.48
CA ARG A 20 4.29 -6.24 10.50
C ARG A 20 4.56 -5.53 9.17
N PHE A 21 3.69 -4.61 8.74
CA PHE A 21 3.95 -3.79 7.55
C PHE A 21 4.99 -2.68 7.77
N ARG A 22 5.24 -2.30 9.03
CA ARG A 22 6.22 -1.27 9.42
C ARG A 22 7.66 -1.67 9.06
N SER A 23 7.96 -2.97 9.03
CA SER A 23 9.29 -3.51 8.74
C SER A 23 9.63 -3.58 7.25
N ILE A 24 8.65 -3.43 6.35
CA ILE A 24 8.89 -3.51 4.91
C ILE A 24 9.09 -2.10 4.36
N ASN A 25 10.20 -1.50 4.75
CA ASN A 25 10.71 -0.25 4.20
C ASN A 25 11.87 -0.62 3.27
N THR A 26 11.58 -1.00 2.03
CA THR A 26 12.59 -1.11 0.98
C THR A 26 11.99 -0.68 -0.35
N ILE A 27 12.66 0.33 -0.90
CA ILE A 27 12.68 0.83 -2.25
C ILE A 27 12.20 -0.24 -3.26
N ARG A 28 11.12 0.09 -3.98
CA ARG A 28 10.44 -0.73 -5.02
C ARG A 28 9.66 -1.94 -4.49
N ILE A 29 8.40 -1.71 -4.15
CA ILE A 29 7.41 -2.78 -3.91
C ILE A 29 6.76 -3.11 -5.26
N GLU A 30 7.25 -4.13 -5.97
CA GLU A 30 6.52 -4.69 -7.13
C GLU A 30 5.37 -5.60 -6.72
N ARG A 31 5.44 -6.19 -5.51
CA ARG A 31 4.38 -6.86 -4.74
C ARG A 31 5.03 -7.47 -3.49
N SER A 32 4.44 -7.29 -2.30
CA SER A 32 4.88 -8.01 -1.10
C SER A 32 3.70 -8.78 -0.52
N ALA A 33 3.82 -10.11 -0.44
CA ALA A 33 2.79 -10.98 0.08
C ALA A 33 3.28 -11.73 1.34
N LEU A 34 2.37 -11.91 2.28
CA LEU A 34 2.56 -12.66 3.53
C LEU A 34 1.52 -13.78 3.56
N THR A 35 1.95 -15.02 3.76
CA THR A 35 1.06 -16.15 4.03
C THR A 35 1.15 -16.49 5.52
N TYR A 36 0.01 -16.62 6.19
CA TYR A 36 -0.08 -16.94 7.62
C TYR A 36 -1.21 -17.93 7.87
N ILE A 37 -1.16 -18.59 9.01
CA ILE A 37 -2.20 -19.52 9.47
C ILE A 37 -2.88 -18.86 10.66
N ASP A 38 -4.21 -18.82 10.68
CA ASP A 38 -4.98 -18.29 11.80
C ASP A 38 -5.07 -19.31 12.97
N SER A 39 -5.67 -18.88 14.08
CA SER A 39 -5.89 -19.73 15.26
C SER A 39 -6.81 -20.93 14.99
N ASP A 40 -7.64 -20.84 13.96
CA ASP A 40 -8.59 -21.88 13.54
C ASP A 40 -7.95 -22.87 12.54
N GLY A 41 -6.67 -22.68 12.20
CA GLY A 41 -5.91 -23.52 11.26
C GLY A 41 -6.12 -23.19 9.79
N ASN A 42 -6.85 -22.12 9.46
CA ASN A 42 -7.05 -21.69 8.07
C ASN A 42 -5.85 -20.89 7.57
N TRP A 43 -5.49 -21.14 6.32
CA TRP A 43 -4.41 -20.43 5.66
C TRP A 43 -4.92 -19.18 4.96
N HIS A 44 -4.28 -18.06 5.26
CA HIS A 44 -4.57 -16.75 4.67
C HIS A 44 -3.33 -16.20 4.00
N ARG A 45 -3.53 -15.46 2.91
CA ARG A 45 -2.47 -14.73 2.23
C ARG A 45 -2.89 -13.28 2.07
N ALA A 46 -2.13 -12.36 2.65
CA ALA A 46 -2.30 -10.92 2.50
C ALA A 46 -1.22 -10.36 1.58
N SER A 47 -1.54 -9.32 0.80
CA SER A 47 -0.60 -8.66 -0.09
C SER A 47 -0.79 -7.15 -0.07
N LYS A 48 0.32 -6.42 -0.13
CA LYS A 48 0.34 -4.98 -0.39
C LYS A 48 0.92 -4.72 -1.77
N VAL A 49 0.28 -3.83 -2.52
CA VAL A 49 0.60 -3.54 -3.92
C VAL A 49 0.34 -2.07 -4.25
N ALA A 50 0.80 -1.64 -5.42
CA ALA A 50 0.47 -0.33 -5.95
C ALA A 50 -1.05 -0.20 -6.19
N PRO A 51 -1.62 1.02 -6.04
CA PRO A 51 -3.06 1.24 -6.20
C PRO A 51 -3.61 0.84 -7.58
N GLU A 52 -2.81 0.87 -8.63
CA GLU A 52 -3.21 0.46 -9.98
C GLU A 52 -3.29 -1.07 -10.06
N GLN A 53 -2.34 -1.75 -9.41
CA GLN A 53 -2.26 -3.20 -9.38
C GLN A 53 -3.37 -3.86 -8.55
N ILE A 54 -3.83 -3.21 -7.46
CA ILE A 54 -4.91 -3.77 -6.62
C ILE A 54 -6.23 -3.88 -7.39
N LEU A 55 -6.46 -2.96 -8.34
CA LEU A 55 -7.67 -2.94 -9.16
C LEU A 55 -7.72 -4.10 -10.13
N THR A 56 -6.55 -4.45 -10.69
CA THR A 56 -6.39 -5.63 -11.54
C THR A 56 -6.48 -6.93 -10.72
N LEU A 57 -5.94 -6.94 -9.49
CA LEU A 57 -5.93 -8.12 -8.63
C LEU A 57 -7.32 -8.54 -8.13
N CYS A 58 -8.14 -7.57 -7.68
CA CYS A 58 -9.42 -7.86 -7.04
C CYS A 58 -10.62 -7.91 -8.01
N ASN A 59 -10.38 -7.84 -9.33
CA ASN A 59 -11.38 -7.87 -10.40
C ASN A 59 -12.66 -7.07 -10.08
N PHE A 60 -12.50 -5.80 -9.70
CA PHE A 60 -13.63 -4.97 -9.27
C PHE A 60 -14.65 -4.70 -10.37
N LYS A 61 -15.92 -4.53 -9.95
CA LYS A 61 -16.94 -3.86 -10.76
C LYS A 61 -16.55 -2.40 -11.01
N GLU A 62 -16.92 -1.88 -12.17
CA GLU A 62 -16.51 -0.56 -12.64
C GLU A 62 -16.89 0.57 -11.68
N ASP A 63 -18.04 0.48 -11.01
CA ASP A 63 -18.47 1.45 -10.00
C ASP A 63 -17.56 1.50 -8.77
N THR A 64 -17.00 0.35 -8.39
CA THR A 64 -16.09 0.27 -7.23
C THR A 64 -14.71 0.78 -7.61
N LYS A 65 -14.24 0.52 -8.84
CA LYS A 65 -12.97 1.08 -9.35
C LYS A 65 -12.98 2.60 -9.30
N LYS A 66 -14.06 3.25 -9.75
CA LYS A 66 -14.20 4.72 -9.72
C LYS A 66 -14.10 5.28 -8.31
N LYS A 67 -14.72 4.61 -7.32
CA LYS A 67 -14.62 5.02 -5.91
C LYS A 67 -13.21 4.90 -5.37
N VAL A 68 -12.52 3.80 -5.69
CA VAL A 68 -11.13 3.56 -5.26
C VAL A 68 -10.19 4.58 -5.92
N HIS A 69 -10.34 4.87 -7.21
CA HIS A 69 -9.59 5.94 -7.90
C HIS A 69 -9.81 7.31 -7.26
N ALA A 70 -11.05 7.72 -7.01
CA ALA A 70 -11.32 9.00 -6.35
C ALA A 70 -10.65 9.11 -4.97
N MET A 71 -10.52 8.00 -4.23
CA MET A 71 -9.84 7.97 -2.94
C MET A 71 -8.32 8.03 -3.08
N ILE A 72 -7.75 7.39 -4.11
CA ILE A 72 -6.32 7.49 -4.45
C ILE A 72 -5.97 8.93 -4.83
N ASP A 73 -6.77 9.57 -5.67
CA ASP A 73 -6.58 10.95 -6.10
C ASP A 73 -6.63 11.91 -4.89
N LYS A 74 -7.60 11.73 -4.00
CA LYS A 74 -7.70 12.50 -2.76
C LYS A 74 -6.46 12.35 -1.87
N PHE A 75 -5.87 11.15 -1.81
CA PHE A 75 -4.62 10.94 -1.08
C PHE A 75 -3.44 11.63 -1.76
N ALA A 76 -3.36 11.59 -3.10
CA ALA A 76 -2.33 12.27 -3.87
C ALA A 76 -2.41 13.79 -3.73
N GLU A 77 -3.61 14.38 -3.76
CA GLU A 77 -3.83 15.81 -3.48
C GLU A 77 -3.33 16.23 -2.09
N CYS A 78 -3.40 15.32 -1.11
CA CYS A 78 -2.88 15.54 0.23
C CYS A 78 -1.36 15.28 0.36
N GLY A 79 -0.67 14.96 -0.74
CA GLY A 79 0.75 14.60 -0.73
C GLY A 79 1.03 13.24 -0.08
N LEU A 80 0.03 12.37 0.02
CA LEU A 80 0.16 11.04 0.61
C LEU A 80 0.34 9.99 -0.47
N ARG A 81 1.23 9.03 -0.21
CA ARG A 81 1.39 7.86 -1.08
C ARG A 81 0.38 6.79 -0.69
N SER A 82 -0.37 6.27 -1.65
CA SER A 82 -1.37 5.23 -1.43
C SER A 82 -0.81 3.82 -1.71
N LEU A 83 -1.30 2.83 -0.97
CA LEU A 83 -1.04 1.41 -1.19
C LEU A 83 -2.35 0.63 -1.10
N GLY A 84 -2.56 -0.32 -2.01
CA GLY A 84 -3.69 -1.25 -1.96
C GLY A 84 -3.35 -2.49 -1.13
N VAL A 85 -4.29 -2.92 -0.29
CA VAL A 85 -4.19 -4.16 0.49
C VAL A 85 -5.30 -5.12 0.07
N ALA A 86 -4.92 -6.35 -0.23
CA ALA A 86 -5.85 -7.45 -0.49
C ALA A 86 -5.47 -8.70 0.30
N SER A 87 -6.45 -9.56 0.52
CA SER A 87 -6.29 -10.86 1.17
C SER A 87 -6.99 -11.95 0.38
N GLN A 88 -6.47 -13.16 0.41
CA GLN A 88 -7.12 -14.35 -0.11
C GLN A 88 -7.01 -15.49 0.90
N VAL A 89 -7.94 -16.43 0.84
CA VAL A 89 -7.86 -17.70 1.59
C VAL A 89 -7.11 -18.72 0.73
N VAL A 90 -6.23 -19.51 1.34
CA VAL A 90 -5.45 -20.56 0.66
C VAL A 90 -6.01 -21.91 1.09
N SER A 91 -6.96 -22.45 0.34
CA SER A 91 -7.67 -23.70 0.68
C SER A 91 -6.81 -24.96 0.60
N GLU A 92 -5.73 -24.95 -0.19
CA GLU A 92 -4.91 -26.15 -0.44
C GLU A 92 -3.80 -26.37 0.60
N ASN A 93 -3.76 -25.57 1.68
CA ASN A 93 -2.76 -25.65 2.77
C ASN A 93 -1.30 -25.75 2.27
N SER A 94 -1.02 -25.21 1.07
CA SER A 94 0.27 -25.23 0.40
C SER A 94 0.71 -23.82 0.07
N LYS A 95 1.99 -23.51 0.33
CA LYS A 95 2.57 -22.18 0.11
C LYS A 95 2.55 -21.76 -1.36
N ASP A 96 2.67 -22.72 -2.27
CA ASP A 96 2.75 -22.49 -3.72
C ASP A 96 1.37 -22.52 -4.40
N SER A 97 0.31 -22.79 -3.65
CA SER A 97 -1.04 -22.78 -4.20
C SER A 97 -1.42 -21.38 -4.68
N ALA A 98 -2.14 -21.31 -5.80
CA ALA A 98 -2.74 -20.07 -6.31
C ALA A 98 -3.71 -19.47 -5.29
N GLY A 99 -4.35 -20.30 -4.46
CA GLY A 99 -5.38 -19.90 -3.49
C GLY A 99 -6.67 -19.41 -4.15
N GLY A 100 -7.58 -18.88 -3.33
CA GLY A 100 -8.86 -18.34 -3.78
C GLY A 100 -8.77 -16.93 -4.38
N PRO A 101 -9.91 -16.34 -4.78
CA PRO A 101 -9.95 -14.98 -5.32
C PRO A 101 -9.46 -13.95 -4.29
N TRP A 102 -8.68 -12.97 -4.78
CA TRP A 102 -8.25 -11.83 -3.97
C TRP A 102 -9.45 -10.98 -3.59
N GLN A 103 -9.59 -10.76 -2.28
CA GLN A 103 -10.56 -9.84 -1.70
C GLN A 103 -9.85 -8.56 -1.33
N PHE A 104 -10.39 -7.44 -1.78
CA PHE A 104 -9.89 -6.14 -1.39
C PHE A 104 -10.20 -5.85 0.08
N VAL A 105 -9.18 -5.43 0.82
CA VAL A 105 -9.30 -5.09 2.25
C VAL A 105 -9.39 -3.58 2.42
N GLY A 106 -8.56 -2.80 1.71
CA GLY A 106 -8.56 -1.34 1.81
C GLY A 106 -7.37 -0.66 1.17
N LEU A 107 -7.35 0.68 1.30
CA LEU A 107 -6.22 1.53 0.94
C LEU A 107 -5.50 2.01 2.20
N LEU A 108 -4.17 2.01 2.15
CA LEU A 108 -3.31 2.61 3.16
C LEU A 108 -2.71 3.90 2.59
N SER A 109 -2.78 4.99 3.35
CA SER A 109 -2.05 6.22 3.03
C SER A 109 -0.76 6.29 3.86
N LEU A 110 0.34 6.59 3.18
CA LEU A 110 1.68 6.73 3.73
C LEU A 110 2.06 8.21 3.62
N PHE A 111 2.45 8.79 4.75
CA PHE A 111 3.06 10.11 4.75
C PHE A 111 4.56 9.97 4.53
N ASP A 112 5.08 10.61 3.49
CA ASP A 112 6.52 10.69 3.22
C ASP A 112 7.00 12.12 3.52
N PRO A 113 7.44 12.42 4.75
CA PRO A 113 7.86 13.76 5.10
C PRO A 113 9.05 14.18 4.24
N LEU A 114 8.98 15.40 3.69
CA LEU A 114 10.15 16.04 3.10
C LEU A 114 11.28 16.05 4.14
N ARG A 115 12.48 15.66 3.72
CA ARG A 115 13.64 15.70 4.62
C ARG A 115 13.89 17.16 5.03
N HIS A 116 14.22 17.36 6.30
CA HIS A 116 14.39 18.69 6.90
C HIS A 116 15.54 19.49 6.28
N ASP A 117 16.53 18.81 5.71
CA ASP A 117 17.73 19.35 5.05
C ASP A 117 17.55 19.61 3.55
N SER A 118 16.49 19.07 2.93
CA SER A 118 16.25 19.19 1.48
C SER A 118 16.12 20.64 1.03
N ALA A 119 15.35 21.45 1.77
CA ALA A 119 15.11 22.85 1.40
C ALA A 119 16.41 23.67 1.44
N GLU A 120 17.24 23.45 2.46
CA GLU A 120 18.53 24.14 2.57
C GLU A 120 19.51 23.69 1.48
N THR A 121 19.55 22.39 1.20
CA THR A 121 20.43 21.81 0.18
C THR A 121 20.07 22.31 -1.21
N ILE A 122 18.78 22.37 -1.56
CA ILE A 122 18.29 22.93 -2.83
C ILE A 122 18.69 24.41 -2.94
N ARG A 123 18.52 25.19 -1.85
CA ARG A 123 18.88 26.61 -1.84
C ARG A 123 20.38 26.83 -2.03
N ARG A 124 21.22 26.02 -1.38
CA ARG A 124 22.68 26.06 -1.55
C ARG A 124 23.10 25.67 -2.97
N ALA A 125 22.50 24.63 -3.54
CA ALA A 125 22.78 24.21 -4.91
C ALA A 125 22.44 25.30 -5.94
N LEU A 126 21.28 25.94 -5.81
CA LEU A 126 20.88 27.06 -6.67
C LEU A 126 21.82 28.26 -6.52
N HIS A 127 22.28 28.58 -5.31
CA HIS A 127 23.24 29.66 -5.06
C HIS A 127 24.62 29.40 -5.70
N LEU A 128 24.99 28.13 -5.86
CA LEU A 128 26.21 27.68 -6.55
C LEU A 128 26.02 27.57 -8.07
N GLY A 129 24.87 27.98 -8.62
CA GLY A 129 24.56 27.88 -10.04
C GLY A 129 24.19 26.47 -10.52
N VAL A 130 23.96 25.53 -9.60
CA VAL A 130 23.52 24.17 -9.92
C VAL A 130 21.99 24.13 -9.97
N ASN A 131 21.44 23.80 -11.13
CA ASN A 131 20.00 23.65 -11.30
C ASN A 131 19.53 22.30 -10.73
N VAL A 132 18.56 22.34 -9.83
CA VAL A 132 17.97 21.13 -9.23
C VAL A 132 16.67 20.80 -9.94
N LYS A 133 16.58 19.60 -10.49
CA LYS A 133 15.32 19.04 -11.02
C LYS A 133 14.87 17.89 -10.15
N MET A 134 13.60 17.93 -9.73
CA MET A 134 12.97 16.83 -9.05
C MET A 134 12.67 15.71 -10.07
N ILE A 135 13.09 14.49 -9.77
CA ILE A 135 12.71 13.29 -10.52
C ILE A 135 11.84 12.44 -9.60
N THR A 136 10.55 12.32 -9.92
CA THR A 136 9.61 11.44 -9.23
C THR A 136 9.28 10.24 -10.12
N GLY A 137 9.37 9.03 -9.58
CA GLY A 137 8.98 7.78 -10.26
C GLY A 137 7.57 7.31 -9.90
N ASN A 138 6.62 8.25 -9.79
CA ASN A 138 5.20 7.92 -9.65
C ASN A 138 4.66 7.38 -10.97
#